data_AF-A0A7S1FC77-F1
#
_entry.id   AF-A0A7S1FC77-F1
#
_cell.length_a   1.000
_cell.length_b   1.000
_cell.length_c   1.000
_cell.angle_alpha   90.00
_cell.angle_beta   90.00
_cell.angle_gamma   90.00
#
_symmetry.space_group_name_H-M   'P 1'
#
loop_
_entity.id
_entity.type
_entity.pdbx_description
1 polymer ?
#
loop_
_entity_poly.entity_id
_entity_poly.type
_entity_poly.pdbx_seq_one_letter_code
_entity_poly.pdbx_strand_id
1 'polypeptide(L)'
;VFSQVVVPGGPLPQIGDGMEWAHDVVHKVFQSHLLFPKKRGEALQLAMPFVEEVYGSLPGGGSGRSASLSTGGRGSRAQRLGRVLHVTYHSIPEQREMKYAVLFCAALVWILLYPFALKVRCVASAVGYTFVESAFTHFERGAAYTSAAQFVGNLLYTPVLLDVYGWAFEGRPCLYVLLFTFNVWLLEVVVGFAIIWVHGYNVAWCYLDYADEFLNGCIRLGHGIWWLGLGCACYVGYPLLCNATAAR
;
A
#
# COMPACT_ATOMS: atom_id res chain seq x y z
N VAL A 1 52.41 -24.68 19.73
CA VAL A 1 51.31 -25.54 19.22
C VAL A 1 50.11 -24.64 19.00
N PHE A 2 49.89 -24.20 17.76
CA PHE A 2 48.65 -23.70 17.14
C PHE A 2 49.10 -23.03 15.83
N SER A 3 49.25 -23.86 14.80
CA SER A 3 49.57 -23.41 13.43
C SER A 3 48.35 -22.69 12.86
N GLN A 4 48.58 -21.50 12.30
CA GLN A 4 47.60 -20.76 11.53
C GLN A 4 47.27 -21.53 10.25
N VAL A 5 46.02 -21.96 10.12
CA VAL A 5 45.48 -22.52 8.88
C VAL A 5 45.18 -21.36 7.95
N VAL A 6 46.06 -21.13 6.98
CA VAL A 6 45.82 -20.22 5.86
C VAL A 6 44.83 -20.92 4.93
N VAL A 7 43.58 -20.47 4.93
CA VAL A 7 42.59 -20.89 3.95
C VAL A 7 42.89 -20.18 2.63
N PRO A 8 43.12 -20.90 1.51
CA PRO A 8 43.38 -20.29 0.23
C PRO A 8 42.13 -19.52 -0.25
N GLY A 9 42.28 -18.21 -0.41
CA GLY A 9 41.27 -17.33 -0.99
C GLY A 9 41.08 -17.63 -2.48
N GLY A 10 40.24 -18.61 -2.79
CA GLY A 10 39.67 -18.74 -4.13
C GLY A 10 38.73 -17.54 -4.40
N PRO A 11 38.63 -17.08 -5.66
CA PRO A 11 37.67 -16.03 -6.02
C PRO A 11 36.26 -16.49 -5.63
N LEU A 12 35.54 -15.63 -4.91
CA LEU A 12 34.14 -15.86 -4.60
C LEU A 12 33.38 -16.06 -5.92
N PRO A 13 32.52 -17.07 -6.05
CA PRO A 13 31.71 -17.26 -7.24
C PRO A 13 30.93 -15.98 -7.49
N GLN A 14 31.09 -15.40 -8.69
CA GLN A 14 30.29 -14.26 -9.13
C GLN A 14 28.82 -14.67 -9.03
N ILE A 15 28.11 -14.09 -8.07
CA ILE A 15 26.66 -14.21 -7.96
C ILE A 15 26.12 -13.62 -9.26
N GLY A 16 25.61 -14.51 -10.10
CA GLY A 16 25.62 -14.36 -11.54
C GLY A 16 24.57 -13.42 -12.13
N ASP A 17 24.82 -13.10 -13.39
CA ASP A 17 24.04 -12.29 -14.34
C ASP A 17 22.51 -12.46 -14.29
N GLY A 18 22.00 -13.55 -13.71
CA GLY A 18 20.57 -13.82 -13.57
C GLY A 18 19.82 -12.84 -12.65
N MET A 19 20.43 -12.34 -11.57
CA MET A 19 19.76 -11.36 -10.69
C MET A 19 19.68 -9.98 -11.35
N GLU A 20 20.69 -9.59 -12.13
CA GLU A 20 20.68 -8.32 -12.87
C GLU A 20 19.58 -8.31 -13.93
N TRP A 21 19.42 -9.43 -14.66
CA TRP A 21 18.35 -9.57 -15.64
C TRP A 21 16.95 -9.43 -15.01
N ALA A 22 16.71 -10.10 -13.88
CA ALA A 22 15.41 -10.01 -13.21
C ALA A 22 15.11 -8.58 -12.75
N HIS A 23 16.11 -7.89 -12.21
CA HIS A 23 15.98 -6.50 -11.80
C HIS A 23 15.69 -5.57 -12.99
N ASP A 24 16.38 -5.75 -14.12
CA ASP A 24 16.15 -4.97 -15.34
C ASP A 24 14.74 -5.19 -15.91
N VAL A 25 14.26 -6.43 -15.92
CA VAL A 25 12.89 -6.75 -16.35
C VAL A 25 11.86 -6.07 -15.46
N VAL A 26 11.99 -6.18 -14.13
CA VAL A 26 11.10 -5.51 -13.17
C VAL A 26 11.11 -4.00 -13.41
N HIS A 27 12.30 -3.41 -13.52
CA HIS A 27 12.44 -1.98 -13.76
C HIS A 27 11.77 -1.54 -15.07
N LYS A 28 11.95 -2.28 -16.17
CA LYS A 28 11.27 -2.01 -17.46
C LYS A 28 9.75 -2.11 -17.37
N VAL A 29 9.23 -3.07 -16.61
CA VAL A 29 7.78 -3.22 -16.37
C VAL A 29 7.24 -2.00 -15.63
N PHE A 30 7.90 -1.58 -14.55
CA PHE A 30 7.46 -0.44 -13.72
C PHE A 30 7.67 0.94 -14.38
N GLN A 31 8.54 1.03 -15.38
CA GLN A 31 8.70 2.24 -16.21
C GLN A 31 7.79 2.27 -17.45
N SER A 32 7.01 1.21 -17.69
CA SER A 32 6.15 1.14 -18.87
C SER A 32 5.06 2.20 -18.86
N HIS A 33 5.05 3.09 -19.86
CA HIS A 33 3.97 4.08 -20.03
C HIS A 33 2.61 3.45 -20.33
N LEU A 34 2.58 2.20 -20.82
CA LEU A 34 1.33 1.47 -21.05
C LEU A 34 0.70 1.03 -19.74
N LEU A 35 1.53 0.55 -18.81
CA LEU A 35 1.05 0.11 -17.49
C LEU A 35 0.87 1.30 -16.55
N PHE A 36 1.74 2.31 -16.64
CA PHE A 36 1.83 3.50 -15.79
C PHE A 36 1.63 4.80 -16.59
N PRO A 37 0.44 5.02 -17.18
CA PRO A 37 0.18 6.22 -17.96
C PRO A 37 0.08 7.43 -17.02
N LYS A 38 1.07 8.33 -17.07
CA LYS A 38 1.05 9.58 -16.30
C LYS A 38 0.24 10.65 -17.02
N LYS A 39 -0.39 11.55 -16.25
CA LYS A 39 -0.92 12.83 -16.75
C LYS A 39 0.20 13.63 -17.42
N ARG A 40 -0.15 14.62 -18.24
CA ARG A 40 0.80 15.49 -18.96
C ARG A 40 0.48 16.96 -18.73
N GLY A 41 1.48 17.83 -18.96
CA GLY A 41 1.33 19.28 -18.93
C GLY A 41 0.84 19.80 -17.58
N GLU A 42 -0.09 20.76 -17.63
CA GLU A 42 -0.67 21.43 -16.46
C GLU A 42 -1.34 20.44 -15.49
N ALA A 43 -2.05 19.43 -16.01
CA ALA A 43 -2.74 18.45 -15.18
C ALA A 43 -1.77 17.64 -14.30
N LEU A 44 -0.59 17.31 -14.82
CA LEU A 44 0.47 16.69 -14.01
C LEU A 44 1.02 17.68 -12.98
N GLN A 45 1.33 18.91 -13.39
CA GLN A 45 1.87 19.94 -12.49
C GLN A 45 0.95 20.23 -11.31
N LEU A 46 -0.37 20.23 -11.52
CA LEU A 46 -1.37 20.40 -10.46
C LEU A 46 -1.44 19.21 -9.50
N ALA A 47 -1.14 17.99 -9.96
CA ALA A 47 -1.14 16.79 -9.13
C ALA A 47 0.14 16.64 -8.28
N MET A 48 1.29 17.12 -8.78
CA MET A 48 2.59 16.86 -8.15
C MET A 48 2.71 17.29 -6.68
N PRO A 49 2.18 18.45 -6.24
CA PRO A 49 2.25 18.83 -4.84
C PRO A 49 1.64 17.79 -3.89
N PHE A 50 0.57 17.11 -4.31
CA PHE A 50 -0.10 16.08 -3.51
C PHE A 50 0.67 14.77 -3.50
N VAL A 51 1.26 14.41 -4.64
CA VAL A 51 2.08 13.20 -4.77
C VAL A 51 3.35 13.33 -3.94
N GLU A 52 4.00 14.50 -3.97
CA GLU A 52 5.18 14.79 -3.15
C GLU A 52 4.85 14.86 -1.66
N GLU A 53 3.64 15.33 -1.31
CA GLU A 53 3.15 15.33 0.08
C GLU A 53 3.02 13.91 0.64
N VAL A 54 2.57 12.94 -0.18
CA VAL A 54 2.43 11.53 0.24
C VAL A 54 3.77 10.79 0.17
N TYR A 55 4.43 10.79 -0.98
CA TYR A 55 5.58 9.94 -1.27
C TYR A 55 6.94 10.61 -1.01
N GLY A 56 6.97 11.93 -0.78
CA GLY A 56 8.20 12.72 -0.75
C GLY A 56 8.70 13.11 -2.14
N SER A 57 9.86 13.76 -2.20
CA SER A 57 10.49 14.17 -3.45
C SER A 57 10.89 12.94 -4.28
N LEU A 58 10.30 12.81 -5.48
CA LEU A 58 10.59 11.69 -6.38
C LEU A 58 11.99 11.84 -7.02
N PRO A 59 12.76 10.75 -7.16
CA PRO A 59 14.06 10.77 -7.82
C PRO A 59 13.87 11.12 -9.32
N GLY A 60 14.19 12.35 -9.70
CA GLY A 60 14.01 12.87 -11.06
C GLY A 60 13.13 14.12 -11.15
N GLY A 61 12.42 14.48 -10.07
CA GLY A 61 11.87 15.82 -9.91
C GLY A 61 13.03 16.80 -9.75
N GLY A 62 13.30 17.62 -10.77
CA GLY A 62 14.40 18.57 -10.75
C GLY A 62 14.44 19.35 -9.43
N SER A 63 15.64 19.52 -8.87
CA SER A 63 15.93 20.26 -7.64
C SER A 63 15.68 21.78 -7.78
N GLY A 64 14.67 22.17 -8.55
CA GLY A 64 14.27 23.53 -8.80
C GLY A 64 13.41 24.04 -7.66
N ARG A 65 14.07 24.45 -6.57
CA ARG A 65 13.51 25.21 -5.45
C ARG A 65 12.31 24.53 -4.78
N SER A 66 12.51 24.15 -3.52
CA SER A 66 11.44 24.08 -2.53
C SER A 66 10.68 25.41 -2.57
N ALA A 67 9.65 25.48 -3.40
CA ALA A 67 8.67 26.52 -3.36
C ALA A 67 7.90 26.29 -2.07
N SER A 68 8.43 26.86 -0.99
CA SER A 68 7.70 27.28 0.19
C SER A 68 6.71 28.38 -0.17
N LEU A 69 5.99 28.20 -1.29
CA LEU A 69 4.79 28.94 -1.63
C LEU A 69 3.75 28.54 -0.59
N SER A 70 3.82 29.31 0.49
CA SER A 70 2.78 29.69 1.44
C SER A 70 1.37 29.49 0.87
N THR A 71 0.89 28.25 0.92
CA THR A 71 -0.54 27.96 0.87
C THR A 71 -1.13 28.38 2.21
N GLY A 72 -1.65 29.60 2.25
CA GLY A 72 -2.40 30.18 3.37
C GLY A 72 -3.68 29.43 3.76
N GLY A 73 -3.81 28.15 3.41
CA GLY A 73 -4.88 27.23 3.81
C GLY A 73 -4.36 25.91 4.40
N ARG A 74 -3.09 25.83 4.81
CA ARG A 74 -2.44 24.62 5.36
C ARG A 74 -3.00 24.13 6.70
N GLY A 75 -3.93 24.85 7.33
CA GLY A 75 -4.46 24.51 8.65
C GLY A 75 -5.33 23.24 8.71
N SER A 76 -5.93 22.84 7.58
CA SER A 76 -6.96 21.78 7.57
C SER A 76 -6.45 20.39 7.13
N ARG A 77 -5.16 20.23 6.79
CA ARG A 77 -4.61 18.95 6.30
C ARG A 77 -3.66 18.28 7.30
N ALA A 78 -3.66 16.95 7.30
CA ALA A 78 -2.69 16.15 8.04
C ALA A 78 -1.24 16.45 7.62
N GLN A 79 -0.30 16.25 8.54
CA GLN A 79 1.13 16.41 8.31
C GLN A 79 1.85 15.12 8.65
N ARG A 80 2.89 14.77 7.90
CA ARG A 80 3.78 13.64 8.21
C ARG A 80 4.50 13.90 9.54
N LEU A 81 4.30 13.02 10.51
CA LEU A 81 4.91 13.14 11.83
C LEU A 81 6.18 12.30 11.98
N GLY A 82 6.25 11.16 11.29
CA GLY A 82 7.43 10.30 11.30
C GLY A 82 7.18 8.94 10.66
N ARG A 83 8.08 7.99 10.95
CA ARG A 83 8.04 6.63 10.39
C ARG A 83 8.47 5.60 11.45
N VAL A 84 7.85 4.43 11.43
CA VAL A 84 8.30 3.23 12.16
C VAL A 84 8.47 2.12 11.11
N LEU A 85 9.69 1.58 10.98
CA LEU A 85 10.05 0.69 9.88
C LEU A 85 9.70 1.32 8.52
N HIS A 86 8.88 0.65 7.68
CA HIS A 86 8.41 1.21 6.42
C HIS A 86 7.12 2.02 6.53
N VAL A 87 6.44 2.00 7.68
CA VAL A 87 5.10 2.60 7.88
C VAL A 87 5.20 4.06 8.35
N THR A 88 4.57 4.98 7.61
CA THR A 88 4.55 6.43 7.88
C THR A 88 3.28 6.84 8.62
N TYR A 89 3.38 7.63 9.69
CA TYR A 89 2.22 8.13 10.43
C TYR A 89 2.03 9.65 10.23
N HIS A 90 0.76 10.07 10.26
CA HIS A 90 0.33 11.44 9.95
C HIS A 90 -0.52 11.99 11.10
N SER A 91 -0.53 13.31 11.26
CA SER A 91 -1.41 13.99 12.20
C SER A 91 -2.88 13.90 11.78
N ILE A 92 -3.79 14.16 12.71
CA ILE A 92 -5.22 14.35 12.42
C ILE A 92 -5.48 15.85 12.52
N PRO A 93 -5.95 16.53 11.45
CA PRO A 93 -6.29 17.95 11.50
C PRO A 93 -7.60 18.18 12.28
N GLU A 94 -8.12 19.41 12.25
CA GLU A 94 -9.41 19.90 12.80
C GLU A 94 -10.43 18.85 13.30
N GLN A 95 -11.14 19.18 14.40
CA GLN A 95 -12.12 18.31 15.07
C GLN A 95 -11.53 16.98 15.58
N ARG A 96 -10.29 17.06 16.08
CA ARG A 96 -9.50 15.93 16.56
C ARG A 96 -10.25 15.06 17.56
N GLU A 97 -10.92 15.66 18.54
CA GLU A 97 -11.64 14.92 19.58
C GLU A 97 -12.71 13.99 19.02
N MET A 98 -13.56 14.49 18.10
CA MET A 98 -14.60 13.68 17.46
C MET A 98 -13.99 12.55 16.62
N LYS A 99 -12.95 12.86 15.83
CA LYS A 99 -12.27 11.87 14.99
C LYS A 99 -11.59 10.78 15.83
N TYR A 100 -10.89 11.17 16.90
CA TYR A 100 -10.30 10.23 17.85
C TYR A 100 -11.35 9.38 18.56
N ALA A 101 -12.49 9.97 18.96
CA ALA A 101 -13.58 9.22 19.56
C ALA A 101 -14.13 8.17 18.59
N VAL A 102 -14.36 8.51 17.32
CA VAL A 102 -14.83 7.55 16.30
C VAL A 102 -13.80 6.44 16.07
N LEU A 103 -12.52 6.79 15.91
CA LEU A 103 -11.45 5.81 15.73
C LEU A 103 -11.31 4.89 16.94
N PHE A 104 -11.42 5.44 18.16
CA PHE A 104 -11.37 4.69 19.40
C PHE A 104 -12.56 3.75 19.52
N CYS A 105 -13.78 4.21 19.24
CA CYS A 105 -14.97 3.36 19.21
C CYS A 105 -14.84 2.24 18.17
N ALA A 106 -14.36 2.53 16.96
CA ALA A 106 -14.12 1.53 15.92
C ALA A 106 -13.09 0.49 16.38
N ALA A 107 -12.00 0.93 17.02
CA ALA A 107 -10.99 0.04 17.59
C ALA A 107 -11.56 -0.82 18.73
N LEU A 108 -12.37 -0.25 19.63
CA LEU A 108 -13.03 -1.00 20.70
C LEU A 108 -13.99 -2.05 20.14
N VAL A 109 -14.81 -1.70 19.14
CA VAL A 109 -15.71 -2.64 18.46
C VAL A 109 -14.90 -3.79 17.86
N TRP A 110 -13.80 -3.49 17.16
CA TRP A 110 -12.94 -4.52 16.58
C TRP A 110 -12.28 -5.40 17.67
N ILE A 111 -11.78 -4.79 18.74
CA ILE A 111 -11.12 -5.51 19.85
C ILE A 111 -12.11 -6.41 20.59
N LEU A 112 -13.32 -5.93 20.86
CA LEU A 112 -14.26 -6.63 21.74
C LEU A 112 -15.15 -7.62 20.98
N LEU A 113 -15.54 -7.32 19.74
CA LEU A 113 -16.55 -8.14 19.03
C LEU A 113 -15.94 -9.21 18.12
N TYR A 114 -14.71 -9.05 17.64
CA TYR A 114 -14.14 -9.96 16.66
C TYR A 114 -13.45 -11.14 17.36
N PRO A 115 -13.59 -12.40 16.88
CA PRO A 115 -12.86 -13.54 17.44
C PRO A 115 -11.34 -13.36 17.36
N PHE A 116 -10.60 -13.91 18.34
CA PHE A 116 -9.14 -13.81 18.37
C PHE A 116 -8.48 -14.35 17.09
N ALA A 117 -8.94 -15.49 16.58
CA ALA A 117 -8.44 -16.05 15.32
C ALA A 117 -8.60 -15.08 14.13
N LEU A 118 -9.74 -14.40 14.01
CA LEU A 118 -9.97 -13.40 12.97
C LEU A 118 -9.02 -12.21 13.12
N LYS A 119 -8.77 -11.74 14.35
CA LYS A 119 -7.79 -10.67 14.60
C LYS A 119 -6.39 -11.05 14.14
N VAL A 120 -5.94 -12.27 14.46
CA VAL A 120 -4.63 -12.78 14.03
C VAL A 120 -4.53 -12.82 12.50
N ARG A 121 -5.58 -13.29 11.81
CA ARG A 121 -5.64 -13.30 10.34
C ARG A 121 -5.55 -11.88 9.77
N CYS A 122 -6.33 -10.94 10.30
CA CYS A 122 -6.31 -9.54 9.87
C CYS A 122 -4.93 -8.90 10.04
N VAL A 123 -4.27 -9.13 11.18
CA VAL A 123 -2.91 -8.61 11.43
C VAL A 123 -1.91 -9.24 10.47
N ALA A 124 -1.91 -10.57 10.30
CA ALA A 124 -1.00 -11.26 9.40
C ALA A 124 -1.17 -10.81 7.94
N SER A 125 -2.42 -10.71 7.46
CA SER A 125 -2.74 -10.21 6.12
C SER A 125 -2.33 -8.75 5.93
N ALA A 126 -2.62 -7.88 6.89
CA ALA A 126 -2.24 -6.46 6.81
C ALA A 126 -0.71 -6.31 6.78
N VAL A 127 0.02 -7.03 7.62
CA VAL A 127 1.50 -7.04 7.62
C VAL A 127 2.03 -7.50 6.27
N GLY A 128 1.58 -8.66 5.78
CA GLY A 128 2.00 -9.18 4.47
C GLY A 128 1.74 -8.18 3.34
N TYR A 129 0.55 -7.57 3.32
CA TYR A 129 0.22 -6.55 2.32
C TYR A 129 1.11 -5.32 2.42
N THR A 130 1.47 -4.85 3.62
CA THR A 130 2.37 -3.68 3.74
C THR A 130 3.73 -3.91 3.10
N PHE A 131 4.25 -5.13 3.12
CA PHE A 131 5.51 -5.45 2.43
C PHE A 131 5.33 -5.44 0.91
N VAL A 132 4.24 -6.03 0.41
CA VAL A 132 3.91 -6.03 -1.02
C VAL A 132 3.75 -4.60 -1.53
N GLU A 133 3.00 -3.77 -0.82
CA GLU A 133 2.78 -2.36 -1.16
C GLU A 133 4.08 -1.55 -1.11
N SER A 134 4.87 -1.72 -0.05
CA SER A 134 6.13 -1.02 0.10
C SER A 134 7.13 -1.39 -0.99
N ALA A 135 7.12 -2.65 -1.44
CA ALA A 135 7.93 -3.10 -2.57
C ALA A 135 7.39 -2.53 -3.89
N PHE A 136 6.07 -2.59 -4.11
CA PHE A 136 5.41 -2.07 -5.30
C PHE A 136 5.71 -0.58 -5.50
N THR A 137 5.50 0.23 -4.45
CA THR A 137 5.79 1.67 -4.46
C THR A 137 7.27 1.98 -4.65
N HIS A 138 8.17 1.15 -4.11
CA HIS A 138 9.60 1.28 -4.36
C HIS A 138 9.95 1.11 -5.84
N PHE A 139 9.46 0.04 -6.49
CA PHE A 139 9.75 -0.20 -7.90
C PHE A 139 9.03 0.80 -8.82
N GLU A 140 7.80 1.19 -8.47
CA GLU A 140 7.00 2.11 -9.27
C GLU A 140 7.49 3.56 -9.18
N ARG A 141 7.80 4.03 -7.97
CA ARG A 141 8.03 5.46 -7.68
C ARG A 141 9.45 5.77 -7.22
N GLY A 142 10.30 4.75 -7.03
CA GLY A 142 11.62 4.90 -6.42
C GLY A 142 11.58 5.15 -4.90
N ALA A 143 10.39 5.08 -4.28
CA ALA A 143 10.19 5.39 -2.87
C ALA A 143 9.27 4.37 -2.21
N ALA A 144 9.83 3.60 -1.27
CA ALA A 144 9.09 2.62 -0.48
C ALA A 144 8.13 3.33 0.49
N TYR A 145 6.82 3.13 0.33
CA TYR A 145 5.80 3.82 1.11
C TYR A 145 4.64 2.92 1.52
N THR A 146 4.20 3.10 2.78
CA THR A 146 2.92 2.62 3.29
C THR A 146 2.55 3.54 4.45
N SER A 147 1.28 3.94 4.58
CA SER A 147 0.84 4.76 5.72
C SER A 147 0.22 3.94 6.84
N ALA A 148 0.27 4.46 8.07
CA ALA A 148 -0.40 3.84 9.21
C ALA A 148 -1.93 3.78 9.00
N ALA A 149 -2.50 4.78 8.32
CA ALA A 149 -3.91 4.80 7.96
C ALA A 149 -4.26 3.67 6.98
N GLN A 150 -3.40 3.42 5.98
CA GLN A 150 -3.55 2.28 5.07
C GLN A 150 -3.45 0.94 5.81
N PHE A 151 -2.47 0.81 6.70
CA PHE A 151 -2.31 -0.41 7.51
C PHE A 151 -3.55 -0.69 8.37
N VAL A 152 -4.05 0.32 9.08
CA VAL A 152 -5.27 0.20 9.91
C VAL A 152 -6.49 -0.07 9.02
N GLY A 153 -6.61 0.62 7.89
CA GLY A 153 -7.69 0.39 6.92
C GLY A 153 -7.72 -1.05 6.43
N ASN A 154 -6.57 -1.60 6.04
CA ASN A 154 -6.44 -3.00 5.64
C ASN A 154 -6.81 -3.96 6.78
N LEU A 155 -6.35 -3.70 8.00
CA LEU A 155 -6.67 -4.51 9.17
C LEU A 155 -8.18 -4.55 9.44
N LEU A 156 -8.85 -3.40 9.36
CA LEU A 156 -10.30 -3.30 9.60
C LEU A 156 -11.13 -3.87 8.44
N TYR A 157 -10.65 -3.75 7.20
CA TYR A 157 -11.39 -4.17 6.01
C TYR A 157 -11.12 -5.63 5.61
N THR A 158 -10.04 -6.26 6.10
CA THR A 158 -9.70 -7.67 5.82
C THR A 158 -10.87 -8.66 5.99
N PRO A 159 -11.72 -8.58 7.03
CA PRO A 159 -12.86 -9.48 7.18
C PRO A 159 -13.83 -9.41 5.99
N VAL A 160 -14.05 -8.21 5.43
CA VAL A 160 -14.89 -8.04 4.24
C VAL A 160 -14.13 -8.51 2.99
N LEU A 161 -12.88 -8.09 2.86
CA LEU A 161 -12.04 -8.37 1.69
C LEU A 161 -11.81 -9.87 1.47
N LEU A 162 -11.62 -10.65 2.54
CA LEU A 162 -11.18 -12.04 2.45
C LEU A 162 -12.21 -13.05 2.99
N ASP A 163 -12.83 -12.81 4.16
CA ASP A 163 -13.82 -13.76 4.71
C ASP A 163 -15.15 -13.67 3.95
N VAL A 164 -15.79 -12.49 3.95
CA VAL A 164 -17.10 -12.31 3.30
C VAL A 164 -17.00 -12.56 1.79
N TYR A 165 -15.97 -12.02 1.15
CA TYR A 165 -15.71 -12.24 -0.27
C TYR A 165 -15.41 -13.72 -0.58
N GLY A 166 -14.57 -14.38 0.23
CA GLY A 166 -14.26 -15.79 0.07
C GLY A 166 -15.49 -16.69 0.20
N TRP A 167 -16.34 -16.42 1.19
CA TRP A 167 -17.61 -17.11 1.36
C TRP A 167 -18.56 -16.88 0.17
N ALA A 168 -18.68 -15.64 -0.32
CA ALA A 168 -19.57 -15.31 -1.44
C ALA A 168 -19.20 -16.01 -2.76
N PHE A 169 -17.91 -16.35 -2.94
CA PHE A 169 -17.38 -17.02 -4.14
C PHE A 169 -16.84 -18.43 -3.86
N GLU A 170 -17.28 -19.06 -2.77
CA GLU A 170 -16.89 -20.41 -2.42
C GLU A 170 -17.20 -21.40 -3.57
N GLY A 171 -16.23 -22.25 -3.90
CA GLY A 171 -16.32 -23.19 -5.02
C GLY A 171 -16.25 -22.56 -6.42
N ARG A 172 -16.00 -21.25 -6.54
CA ARG A 172 -15.94 -20.52 -7.83
C ARG A 172 -14.61 -19.80 -8.03
N PRO A 173 -13.48 -20.53 -8.20
CA PRO A 173 -12.12 -19.96 -8.27
C PRO A 173 -11.98 -18.85 -9.32
N CYS A 174 -12.45 -19.09 -10.54
CA CYS A 174 -12.31 -18.12 -11.62
C CYS A 174 -13.05 -16.81 -11.31
N LEU A 175 -14.24 -16.91 -10.74
CA LEU A 175 -15.04 -15.73 -10.38
C LEU A 175 -14.41 -14.98 -9.19
N TYR A 176 -13.92 -15.72 -8.19
CA TYR A 176 -13.16 -15.16 -7.06
C TYR A 176 -11.97 -14.32 -7.56
N VAL A 177 -11.16 -14.85 -8.49
CA VAL A 177 -9.97 -14.14 -8.99
C VAL A 177 -10.36 -12.95 -9.86
N LEU A 178 -11.27 -13.15 -10.84
CA LEU A 178 -11.66 -12.09 -11.78
C LEU A 178 -12.34 -10.89 -11.10
N LEU A 179 -13.15 -11.13 -10.07
CA LEU A 179 -13.83 -10.07 -9.34
C LEU A 179 -12.98 -9.48 -8.19
N PHE A 180 -11.80 -10.04 -7.92
CA PHE A 180 -10.95 -9.56 -6.83
C PHE A 180 -10.50 -8.13 -7.07
N THR A 181 -10.29 -7.75 -8.32
CA THR A 181 -10.01 -6.37 -8.74
C THR A 181 -11.09 -5.40 -8.27
N PHE A 182 -12.36 -5.72 -8.48
CA PHE A 182 -13.47 -4.88 -8.03
C PHE A 182 -13.57 -4.83 -6.50
N ASN A 183 -13.27 -5.95 -5.84
CA ASN A 183 -13.23 -6.02 -4.37
C ASN A 183 -12.15 -5.10 -3.77
N VAL A 184 -10.96 -5.06 -4.39
CA VAL A 184 -9.88 -4.15 -3.97
C VAL A 184 -10.19 -2.69 -4.29
N TRP A 185 -10.75 -2.38 -5.46
CA TRP A 185 -11.19 -1.00 -5.74
C TRP A 185 -12.28 -0.54 -4.77
N LEU A 186 -13.22 -1.41 -4.39
CA LEU A 186 -14.22 -1.09 -3.38
C LEU A 186 -13.56 -0.78 -2.02
N LEU A 187 -12.56 -1.57 -1.61
CA LEU A 187 -11.74 -1.28 -0.43
C LEU A 187 -11.11 0.11 -0.55
N GLU A 188 -10.40 0.39 -1.65
CA GLU A 188 -9.69 1.66 -1.86
C GLU A 188 -10.66 2.86 -1.80
N VAL A 189 -11.87 2.70 -2.34
CA VAL A 189 -12.92 3.72 -2.25
C VAL A 189 -13.39 3.91 -0.80
N VAL A 190 -13.84 2.85 -0.15
CA VAL A 190 -14.42 2.94 1.20
C VAL A 190 -13.39 3.42 2.21
N VAL A 191 -12.21 2.81 2.22
CA VAL A 191 -11.11 3.17 3.11
C VAL A 191 -10.55 4.54 2.72
N GLY A 192 -10.43 4.85 1.43
CA GLY A 192 -9.88 6.12 0.96
C GLY A 192 -10.74 7.31 1.39
N PHE A 193 -12.06 7.22 1.25
CA PHE A 193 -12.97 8.25 1.74
C PHE A 193 -12.98 8.36 3.27
N ALA A 194 -12.89 7.24 4.00
CA ALA A 194 -12.74 7.28 5.46
C ALA A 194 -11.44 7.99 5.87
N ILE A 195 -10.33 7.73 5.19
CA ILE A 195 -9.04 8.38 5.41
C ILE A 195 -9.14 9.88 5.09
N ILE A 196 -9.78 10.27 3.99
CA ILE A 196 -9.99 11.68 3.65
C ILE A 196 -10.79 12.39 4.74
N TRP A 197 -11.84 11.77 5.28
CA TRP A 197 -12.61 12.34 6.38
C TRP A 197 -11.76 12.55 7.64
N VAL A 198 -10.90 11.59 7.99
CA VAL A 198 -10.00 11.71 9.16
C VAL A 198 -8.91 12.75 8.93
N HIS A 199 -8.16 12.64 7.83
CA HIS A 199 -6.90 13.35 7.60
C HIS A 199 -7.03 14.60 6.72
N GLY A 200 -8.21 14.86 6.17
CA GLY A 200 -8.46 15.97 5.22
C GLY A 200 -7.97 15.68 3.79
N TYR A 201 -7.25 14.57 3.57
CA TYR A 201 -6.84 14.06 2.26
C TYR A 201 -6.46 12.58 2.37
N ASN A 202 -6.25 11.91 1.23
CA ASN A 202 -5.87 10.51 1.19
C ASN A 202 -4.36 10.34 1.45
N VAL A 203 -4.01 9.96 2.69
CA VAL A 203 -2.62 9.68 3.09
C VAL A 203 -2.17 8.25 2.77
N ALA A 204 -3.03 7.40 2.21
CA ALA A 204 -2.70 6.01 1.87
C ALA A 204 -2.27 5.90 0.40
N TRP A 205 -3.12 6.38 -0.49
CA TRP A 205 -2.92 6.29 -1.93
C TRP A 205 -3.03 7.67 -2.54
N CYS A 206 -2.10 8.02 -3.42
CA CYS A 206 -2.23 9.20 -4.25
C CYS A 206 -1.97 8.80 -5.70
N TYR A 207 -3.06 8.58 -6.45
CA TYR A 207 -3.00 8.29 -7.88
C TYR A 207 -3.24 9.52 -8.75
N LEU A 208 -3.25 10.73 -8.17
CA LEU A 208 -3.57 11.97 -8.90
C LEU A 208 -2.65 12.25 -10.08
N ASP A 209 -1.45 11.68 -10.14
CA ASP A 209 -0.51 11.79 -11.26
C ASP A 209 -0.78 10.83 -12.43
N TYR A 210 -1.69 9.87 -12.27
CA TYR A 210 -2.03 8.89 -13.29
C TYR A 210 -3.17 9.37 -14.19
N ALA A 211 -3.07 9.09 -15.49
CA ALA A 211 -4.09 9.46 -16.48
C ALA A 211 -5.35 8.58 -16.37
N ASP A 212 -5.24 7.42 -15.74
CA ASP A 212 -6.30 6.42 -15.53
C ASP A 212 -6.78 6.35 -14.07
N GLU A 213 -6.60 7.44 -13.32
CA GLU A 213 -7.13 7.60 -11.96
C GLU A 213 -8.62 7.91 -11.96
N PHE A 214 -9.31 7.45 -10.92
CA PHE A 214 -10.71 7.76 -10.66
C PHE A 214 -10.92 8.14 -9.20
N LEU A 215 -12.04 8.84 -8.96
CA LEU A 215 -12.50 9.22 -7.61
C LEU A 215 -11.43 10.03 -6.86
N ASN A 216 -10.86 11.03 -7.54
CA ASN A 216 -9.87 11.96 -6.99
C ASN A 216 -8.60 11.23 -6.51
N GLY A 217 -8.09 10.32 -7.35
CA GLY A 217 -6.87 9.57 -7.08
C GLY A 217 -7.02 8.46 -6.04
N CYS A 218 -8.24 8.04 -5.68
CA CYS A 218 -8.45 6.93 -4.76
C CYS A 218 -8.20 5.58 -5.42
N ILE A 219 -8.59 5.42 -6.69
CA ILE A 219 -8.39 4.18 -7.45
C ILE A 219 -7.65 4.46 -8.76
N ARG A 220 -7.01 3.43 -9.28
CA ARG A 220 -6.35 3.44 -10.59
C ARG A 220 -6.70 2.18 -11.38
N LEU A 221 -7.09 2.34 -12.64
CA LEU A 221 -7.51 1.20 -13.47
C LEU A 221 -6.37 0.24 -13.81
N GLY A 222 -5.17 0.77 -14.08
CA GLY A 222 -3.98 0.00 -14.38
C GLY A 222 -3.53 -0.93 -13.25
N HIS A 223 -4.02 -0.72 -12.01
CA HIS A 223 -3.79 -1.65 -10.92
C HIS A 223 -4.54 -2.98 -11.04
N GLY A 224 -5.54 -3.07 -11.92
CA GLY A 224 -6.36 -4.26 -12.06
C GLY A 224 -5.57 -5.54 -12.33
N ILE A 225 -4.47 -5.47 -13.10
CA ILE A 225 -3.63 -6.65 -13.37
C ILE A 225 -2.91 -7.14 -12.10
N TRP A 226 -2.46 -6.23 -11.24
CA TRP A 226 -1.80 -6.58 -9.98
C TRP A 226 -2.82 -7.14 -8.98
N TRP A 227 -4.05 -6.64 -9.00
CA TRP A 227 -5.16 -7.17 -8.19
C TRP A 227 -5.61 -8.56 -8.62
N LEU A 228 -5.52 -8.91 -9.90
CA LEU A 228 -5.70 -10.30 -10.34
C LEU A 228 -4.62 -11.22 -9.74
N GLY A 229 -3.36 -10.78 -9.76
CA GLY A 229 -2.24 -11.51 -9.14
C GLY A 229 -2.44 -11.69 -7.64
N LEU A 230 -2.86 -10.64 -6.94
CA LEU A 230 -3.21 -10.70 -5.52
C LEU A 230 -4.41 -11.61 -5.25
N GLY A 231 -5.43 -11.60 -6.11
CA GLY A 231 -6.57 -12.50 -6.06
C GLY A 231 -6.15 -13.96 -6.14
N CYS A 232 -5.26 -14.32 -7.07
CA CYS A 232 -4.66 -15.66 -7.15
C CYS A 232 -3.92 -16.03 -5.85
N ALA A 233 -3.08 -15.12 -5.35
CA ALA A 233 -2.32 -15.35 -4.12
C ALA A 233 -3.23 -15.55 -2.90
N CYS A 234 -4.29 -14.74 -2.77
CA CYS A 234 -5.26 -14.87 -1.69
C CYS A 234 -6.11 -16.13 -1.81
N TYR A 235 -6.53 -16.53 -3.02
CA TYR A 235 -7.30 -17.77 -3.22
C TYR A 235 -6.56 -19.00 -2.71
N VAL A 236 -5.23 -19.05 -2.89
CA VAL A 236 -4.39 -20.16 -2.42
C VAL A 236 -3.95 -19.97 -0.96
N GLY A 237 -3.45 -18.78 -0.62
CA GLY A 237 -2.80 -18.51 0.66
C GLY A 237 -3.76 -18.28 1.83
N TYR A 238 -4.93 -17.67 1.58
CA TYR A 238 -5.85 -17.32 2.65
C TYR A 238 -6.47 -18.54 3.34
N PRO A 239 -6.91 -19.60 2.64
CA PRO A 239 -7.37 -20.84 3.28
C PRO A 239 -6.31 -21.48 4.19
N LEU A 240 -5.03 -21.41 3.81
CA LEU A 240 -3.93 -21.92 4.64
C LEU A 240 -3.81 -21.12 5.95
N LEU A 241 -3.95 -19.79 5.86
CA LEU A 241 -3.96 -18.92 7.04
C LEU A 241 -5.19 -19.17 7.93
N CYS A 242 -6.36 -19.43 7.35
CA CYS A 242 -7.55 -19.86 8.07
C CYS A 242 -7.32 -21.15 8.86
N ASN A 243 -6.79 -22.18 8.20
CA ASN A 243 -6.49 -23.46 8.84
C ASN A 243 -5.46 -23.32 9.97
N ALA A 244 -4.41 -22.51 9.76
CA ALA A 244 -3.38 -22.27 10.76
C ALA A 244 -3.89 -21.54 12.02
N THR A 245 -4.96 -20.75 11.89
CA THR A 245 -5.55 -19.97 12.99
C THR A 245 -6.77 -20.62 13.62
N ALA A 246 -7.41 -21.58 12.95
CA ALA A 246 -8.52 -22.38 13.49
C ALA A 246 -8.05 -23.51 14.41
N ALA A 247 -6.79 -23.95 14.29
CA ALA A 247 -6.24 -25.09 15.04
C ALA A 247 -5.84 -24.77 16.50
N ARG A 248 -6.38 -23.72 17.12
CA ARG A 248 -6.06 -23.27 18.48
C ARG A 248 -7.30 -22.75 19.19
#